data_AF-V5IH33-F1
#
_entry.id   AF-V5IH33-F1
#
_cell.length_a   1.000
_cell.length_b   1.000
_cell.length_c   1.000
_cell.angle_alpha   90.00
_cell.angle_beta   90.00
_cell.angle_gamma   90.00
#
_symmetry.space_group_name_H-M   'P 1'
#
loop_
_entity.id
_entity.type
_entity.pdbx_description
1 polymer ?
#
loop_
_entity_poly.entity_id
_entity_poly.type
_entity_poly.pdbx_seq_one_letter_code
_entity_poly.pdbx_strand_id
1 'polypeptide(L)'
;MGLAFNGGPLCPHLSTASLDQEAKVWPLQRPGVVPTTNYRKGTMRSLDVSPHWNGIFVSGEESVVTNPALVIFKENGYHGFANRSLAAHMCTVWSISVSPWTNAAASGDAAGELGAIAMPFLAQNLDHLKNHVRGRLPVYRLSVVPLQGEPKVATPKKRGKRKTRALTSGPTSLQEALTDYGLAFNDAPLEKWSDIPADEVQRLTHYEGTNISLPNHYHLNSINMVSWSPNWCSSNWLLSGGQAGIARVSWIGMLLGESKKPQNDAS
;
A
#
# COMPACT_ATOMS: atom_id res chain seq x y z
N MET A 1 -0.18 -9.02 12.64
CA MET A 1 1.09 -9.69 12.94
C MET A 1 1.60 -10.27 11.65
N GLY A 2 2.88 -10.08 11.36
CA GLY A 2 3.53 -10.56 10.14
C GLY A 2 4.73 -11.43 10.49
N LEU A 3 4.94 -12.47 9.69
CA LEU A 3 6.11 -13.33 9.75
C LEU A 3 6.60 -13.48 8.31
N ALA A 4 7.87 -13.20 8.07
CA ALA A 4 8.46 -13.40 6.76
C ALA A 4 9.86 -13.99 6.87
N PHE A 5 10.20 -14.83 5.92
CA PHE A 5 11.45 -15.58 5.89
C PHE A 5 12.21 -15.23 4.63
N ASN A 6 13.47 -14.79 4.81
CA ASN A 6 14.39 -14.62 3.70
C ASN A 6 15.42 -15.74 3.75
N GLY A 7 15.32 -16.67 2.79
CA GLY A 7 16.27 -17.78 2.63
C GLY A 7 17.45 -17.47 1.72
N GLY A 8 17.68 -16.19 1.40
CA GLY A 8 18.74 -15.77 0.49
C GLY A 8 20.12 -16.25 0.95
N PRO A 9 21.02 -16.59 0.01
CA PRO A 9 22.30 -17.24 0.32
C PRO A 9 23.26 -16.36 1.13
N LEU A 10 23.10 -15.03 1.07
CA LEU A 10 24.02 -14.08 1.72
C LEU A 10 23.68 -13.84 3.20
N CYS A 11 22.41 -13.63 3.52
CA CYS A 11 21.96 -13.26 4.87
C CYS A 11 20.59 -13.87 5.17
N PRO A 12 20.51 -15.18 5.43
CA PRO A 12 19.26 -15.80 5.85
C PRO A 12 18.78 -15.20 7.17
N HIS A 13 17.56 -14.68 7.17
CA HIS A 13 16.96 -14.05 8.34
C HIS A 13 15.46 -14.33 8.42
N LEU A 14 14.98 -14.38 9.66
CA LEU A 14 13.56 -14.43 9.98
C LEU A 14 13.11 -13.08 10.50
N SER A 15 12.04 -12.55 9.96
CA SER A 15 11.51 -11.25 10.34
C SER A 15 10.13 -11.42 10.97
N THR A 16 9.93 -10.80 12.13
CA THR A 16 8.69 -10.86 12.89
C THR A 16 8.16 -9.46 13.14
N ALA A 17 6.87 -9.24 12.92
CA ALA A 17 6.16 -8.02 13.25
C ALA A 17 4.98 -8.32 14.16
N SER A 18 4.89 -7.59 15.26
CA SER A 18 3.87 -7.79 16.29
C SER A 18 3.07 -6.51 16.55
N LEU A 19 1.97 -6.68 17.29
CA LEU A 19 1.11 -5.58 17.76
C LEU A 19 1.76 -4.80 18.91
N ASP A 20 2.87 -5.29 19.46
CA ASP A 20 3.74 -4.61 20.42
C ASP A 20 4.47 -3.38 19.85
N GLN A 21 4.19 -3.04 18.59
CA GLN A 21 4.79 -1.96 17.82
C GLN A 21 6.24 -2.20 17.43
N GLU A 22 6.73 -3.43 17.54
CA GLU A 22 8.08 -3.82 17.19
C GLU A 22 8.10 -4.75 15.97
N ALA A 23 9.00 -4.43 15.04
CA ALA A 23 9.43 -5.34 13.99
C ALA A 23 10.89 -5.71 14.23
N LYS A 24 11.16 -7.01 14.30
CA LYS A 24 12.46 -7.58 14.66
C LYS A 24 12.97 -8.46 13.53
N VAL A 25 14.28 -8.37 13.28
CA VAL A 25 14.99 -9.25 12.35
C VAL A 25 15.92 -10.15 13.13
N TRP A 26 15.74 -11.45 12.94
CA TRP A 26 16.44 -12.51 13.64
C TRP A 26 17.42 -13.19 12.67
N PRO A 27 18.72 -13.18 12.96
CA PRO A 27 19.70 -13.88 12.14
C PRO A 27 19.58 -15.38 12.35
N LEU A 28 19.48 -16.15 11.25
CA LEU A 28 19.29 -17.60 11.33
C LEU A 28 20.58 -18.38 11.62
N GLN A 29 21.74 -17.76 11.40
CA GLN A 29 23.03 -18.38 11.69
C GLN A 29 23.29 -18.53 13.19
N ARG A 30 22.64 -17.70 14.03
CA ARG A 30 22.77 -17.73 15.49
C ARG A 30 21.39 -17.59 16.14
N PRO A 31 20.56 -18.65 16.08
CA PRO A 31 19.24 -18.65 16.71
C PRO A 31 19.39 -18.49 18.23
N GLY A 32 18.62 -17.58 18.84
CA GLY A 32 18.60 -17.34 20.29
C GLY A 32 19.38 -16.11 20.79
N VAL A 33 20.00 -15.34 19.91
CA VAL A 33 20.65 -14.05 20.24
C VAL A 33 19.65 -12.87 20.09
N VAL A 34 20.00 -11.70 20.64
CA VAL A 34 19.33 -10.40 20.42
C VAL A 34 19.07 -10.16 18.92
N PRO A 35 17.91 -9.60 18.53
CA PRO A 35 17.61 -9.29 17.14
C PRO A 35 18.66 -8.34 16.54
N THR A 36 19.03 -8.56 15.28
CA THR A 36 20.01 -7.72 14.57
C THR A 36 19.48 -6.30 14.41
N THR A 37 18.20 -6.18 14.08
CA THR A 37 17.51 -4.89 14.01
C THR A 37 16.18 -4.95 14.72
N ASN A 38 15.91 -3.90 15.50
CA ASN A 38 14.60 -3.63 16.09
C ASN A 38 14.09 -2.29 15.51
N TYR A 39 12.88 -2.32 14.96
CA TYR A 39 12.19 -1.16 14.45
C TYR A 39 10.90 -0.91 15.23
N ARG A 40 10.76 0.30 15.78
CA ARG A 40 9.61 0.70 16.60
C ARG A 40 9.06 2.03 16.13
N LYS A 41 7.78 2.06 15.71
CA LYS A 41 7.10 3.32 15.30
C LYS A 41 5.59 3.31 15.47
N GLY A 42 4.93 2.19 15.23
CA GLY A 42 3.46 2.07 15.27
C GLY A 42 3.03 0.61 15.31
N THR A 43 1.72 0.35 15.36
CA THR A 43 1.20 -1.02 15.37
C THR A 43 1.40 -1.68 14.02
N MET A 44 2.12 -2.80 13.98
CA MET A 44 2.47 -3.48 12.73
C MET A 44 1.44 -4.56 12.41
N ARG A 45 0.89 -4.51 11.21
CA ARG A 45 -0.16 -5.44 10.75
C ARG A 45 0.42 -6.53 9.88
N SER A 46 1.22 -6.17 8.87
CA SER A 46 1.86 -7.12 7.96
C SER A 46 3.34 -6.79 7.80
N LEU A 47 4.10 -7.81 7.46
CA LEU A 47 5.53 -7.70 7.18
C LEU A 47 5.85 -8.63 6.02
N ASP A 48 6.69 -8.16 5.11
CA ASP A 48 7.23 -8.96 4.02
C ASP A 48 8.71 -8.64 3.79
N VAL A 49 9.42 -9.53 3.11
CA VAL A 49 10.86 -9.41 2.82
C VAL A 49 11.11 -9.63 1.34
N SER A 50 12.04 -8.88 0.78
CA SER A 50 12.49 -9.09 -0.60
C SER A 50 13.78 -9.91 -0.61
N PRO A 51 13.98 -10.82 -1.58
CA PRO A 51 15.28 -11.41 -1.82
C PRO A 51 16.31 -10.39 -2.33
N HIS A 52 15.87 -9.27 -2.92
CA HIS A 52 16.74 -8.26 -3.52
C HIS A 52 17.18 -7.16 -2.56
N TRP A 53 16.42 -6.93 -1.49
CA TRP A 53 16.69 -5.88 -0.51
C TRP A 53 17.14 -6.46 0.82
N ASN A 54 18.22 -5.90 1.38
CA ASN A 54 18.66 -6.23 2.72
C ASN A 54 17.87 -5.44 3.77
N GLY A 55 16.64 -5.87 4.03
CA GLY A 55 15.77 -5.24 5.01
C GLY A 55 14.37 -5.82 5.02
N ILE A 56 13.50 -5.15 5.77
CA ILE A 56 12.11 -5.54 5.97
C ILE A 56 11.16 -4.49 5.40
N PHE A 57 10.07 -4.95 4.80
CA PHE A 57 8.94 -4.13 4.43
C PHE A 57 7.87 -4.31 5.48
N VAL A 58 7.46 -3.21 6.10
CA VAL A 58 6.50 -3.25 7.22
C VAL A 58 5.31 -2.40 6.84
N SER A 59 4.11 -2.99 7.01
CA SER A 59 2.86 -2.27 6.95
C SER A 59 2.19 -2.20 8.32
N GLY A 60 1.54 -1.08 8.58
CA GLY A 60 0.86 -0.85 9.84
C GLY A 60 0.02 0.41 9.82
N GLU A 61 -0.43 0.77 11.01
CA GLU A 61 -1.19 1.98 11.24
C GLU A 61 -0.28 3.03 11.86
N GLU A 62 -0.36 4.25 11.33
CA GLU A 62 0.06 5.46 12.02
C GLU A 62 -1.20 6.34 12.13
N SER A 63 -1.30 7.15 13.18
CA SER A 63 -2.49 7.98 13.40
C SER A 63 -2.83 8.81 12.15
N VAL A 64 -4.04 8.63 11.61
CA VAL A 64 -4.58 9.31 10.41
C VAL A 64 -4.50 10.84 10.52
N VAL A 65 -4.45 11.36 11.76
CA VAL A 65 -4.39 12.80 12.04
C VAL A 65 -2.99 13.39 11.81
N THR A 66 -1.94 12.59 11.97
CA THR A 66 -0.56 13.10 12.02
C THR A 66 0.29 12.64 10.84
N ASN A 67 0.09 11.43 10.33
CA ASN A 67 0.92 10.88 9.26
C ASN A 67 0.12 9.95 8.33
N PRO A 68 0.51 9.82 7.05
CA PRO A 68 0.01 8.76 6.19
C PRO A 68 0.32 7.40 6.78
N ALA A 69 -0.40 6.38 6.32
CA ALA A 69 -0.25 5.03 6.84
C ALA A 69 1.18 4.50 6.68
N LEU A 70 1.57 3.66 7.64
CA LEU A 70 2.93 3.18 7.74
C LEU A 70 3.15 2.06 6.72
N VAL A 71 3.72 2.39 5.57
CA VAL A 71 4.26 1.39 4.63
C VAL A 71 5.70 1.77 4.37
N ILE A 72 6.63 1.12 5.06
CA ILE A 72 8.03 1.53 5.03
C ILE A 72 8.94 0.36 4.70
N PHE A 73 10.08 0.69 4.10
CA PHE A 73 11.22 -0.21 4.05
C PHE A 73 12.20 0.20 5.15
N LYS A 74 12.57 -0.76 6.00
CA LYS A 74 13.62 -0.60 7.00
C LYS A 74 14.78 -1.50 6.65
N GLU A 75 15.92 -0.89 6.38
CA GLU A 75 17.16 -1.60 6.15
C GLU A 75 17.75 -2.17 7.44
N ASN A 76 18.52 -3.26 7.30
CA ASN A 76 19.23 -3.91 8.40
C ASN A 76 20.46 -3.14 8.93
N GLY A 77 20.70 -1.90 8.47
CA GLY A 77 21.68 -0.98 9.05
C GLY A 77 23.00 -0.80 8.29
N TYR A 78 23.06 -1.14 7.00
CA TYR A 78 24.27 -0.99 6.20
C TYR A 78 24.43 0.43 5.60
N HIS A 79 23.41 0.92 4.90
CA HIS A 79 23.38 2.27 4.31
C HIS A 79 22.72 3.32 5.21
N GLY A 80 21.93 2.91 6.19
CA GLY A 80 21.31 3.81 7.16
C GLY A 80 20.16 4.63 6.57
N PHE A 81 19.43 4.07 5.59
CA PHE A 81 18.34 4.78 4.92
C PHE A 81 17.30 5.33 5.89
N ALA A 82 16.87 6.58 5.67
CA ALA A 82 15.76 7.17 6.40
C ALA A 82 14.45 6.47 6.04
N ASN A 83 13.67 6.18 7.07
CA ASN A 83 12.38 5.52 6.90
C ASN A 83 11.38 6.50 6.27
N ARG A 84 11.05 6.30 4.99
CA ARG A 84 10.02 7.07 4.28
C ARG A 84 8.84 6.17 3.92
N SER A 85 7.64 6.73 3.91
CA SER A 85 6.46 5.99 3.47
C SER A 85 6.52 5.73 1.97
N LEU A 86 6.43 4.46 1.59
CA LEU A 86 6.52 3.97 0.23
C LEU A 86 5.15 4.05 -0.46
N ALA A 87 4.06 3.73 0.24
CA ALA A 87 2.71 3.74 -0.34
C ALA A 87 1.96 5.05 -0.04
N ALA A 88 0.98 5.38 -0.88
CA ALA A 88 0.15 6.59 -0.73
C ALA A 88 -1.14 6.34 0.08
N HIS A 89 -1.07 5.54 1.14
CA HIS A 89 -2.24 5.19 1.94
C HIS A 89 -2.50 6.20 3.05
N MET A 90 -3.76 6.55 3.27
CA MET A 90 -4.19 7.47 4.33
C MET A 90 -5.00 6.79 5.43
N CYS A 91 -5.25 5.48 5.30
CA CYS A 91 -5.92 4.66 6.27
C CYS A 91 -5.14 3.38 6.54
N THR A 92 -5.68 2.54 7.43
CA THR A 92 -5.04 1.30 7.85
C THR A 92 -4.64 0.41 6.68
N VAL A 93 -3.35 0.13 6.57
CA VAL A 93 -2.84 -0.85 5.60
C VAL A 93 -2.84 -2.24 6.21
N TRP A 94 -3.68 -3.12 5.68
CA TRP A 94 -3.86 -4.47 6.21
C TRP A 94 -2.74 -5.42 5.82
N SER A 95 -2.30 -5.33 4.57
CA SER A 95 -1.37 -6.28 3.97
C SER A 95 -0.40 -5.57 3.04
N ILE A 96 0.83 -6.06 3.05
CA ILE A 96 1.89 -5.72 2.11
C ILE A 96 2.46 -7.00 1.55
N SER A 97 2.71 -7.01 0.25
CA SER A 97 3.44 -8.08 -0.41
C SER A 97 4.47 -7.49 -1.37
N VAL A 98 5.65 -8.07 -1.37
CA VAL A 98 6.79 -7.70 -2.20
C VAL A 98 7.00 -8.79 -3.24
N SER A 99 7.17 -8.39 -4.49
CA SER A 99 7.41 -9.33 -5.57
C SER A 99 8.81 -9.94 -5.40
N PRO A 100 8.95 -11.27 -5.53
CA PRO A 100 10.25 -11.94 -5.47
C PRO A 100 11.06 -11.81 -6.76
N TRP A 101 10.43 -11.34 -7.85
CA TRP A 101 11.03 -11.28 -9.19
C TRP A 101 11.14 -9.87 -9.73
N THR A 102 10.15 -9.02 -9.42
CA THR A 102 10.16 -7.61 -9.79
C THR A 102 10.52 -6.78 -8.59
N ASN A 103 11.17 -5.64 -8.84
CA ASN A 103 11.49 -4.69 -7.78
C ASN A 103 10.26 -3.85 -7.40
N ALA A 104 9.16 -4.51 -7.03
CA ALA A 104 7.88 -3.88 -6.74
C ALA A 104 7.26 -4.42 -5.45
N ALA A 105 6.56 -3.54 -4.73
CA ALA A 105 5.76 -3.89 -3.56
C ALA A 105 4.32 -3.42 -3.77
N ALA A 106 3.36 -4.13 -3.21
CA ALA A 106 1.95 -3.79 -3.28
C ALA A 106 1.33 -3.82 -1.87
N SER A 107 0.35 -2.96 -1.65
CA SER A 107 -0.30 -2.81 -0.36
C SER A 107 -1.77 -2.40 -0.50
N GLY A 108 -2.60 -2.95 0.39
CA GLY A 108 -4.05 -2.73 0.41
C GLY A 108 -4.50 -1.99 1.67
N ASP A 109 -5.40 -1.01 1.49
CA ASP A 109 -5.93 -0.17 2.55
C ASP A 109 -7.39 -0.57 2.94
N ALA A 110 -7.78 -0.26 4.17
CA ALA A 110 -9.15 -0.28 4.68
C ALA A 110 -10.11 0.60 3.87
N ALA A 111 -9.60 1.69 3.29
CA ALA A 111 -10.40 2.60 2.47
C ALA A 111 -10.62 2.10 1.02
N GLY A 112 -10.15 0.89 0.70
CA GLY A 112 -10.35 0.24 -0.59
C GLY A 112 -9.37 0.68 -1.68
N GLU A 113 -8.22 1.23 -1.32
CA GLU A 113 -7.17 1.56 -2.28
C GLU A 113 -6.16 0.42 -2.38
N LEU A 114 -5.91 -0.07 -3.61
CA LEU A 114 -4.77 -0.93 -3.90
C LEU A 114 -3.68 -0.12 -4.57
N GLY A 115 -2.58 0.07 -3.83
CA GLY A 115 -1.39 0.76 -4.31
C GLY A 115 -0.27 -0.23 -4.58
N ALA A 116 0.48 -0.01 -5.65
CA ALA A 116 1.78 -0.62 -5.87
C ALA A 116 2.86 0.46 -5.87
N ILE A 117 4.10 0.06 -5.63
CA ILE A 117 5.28 0.91 -5.78
C ILE A 117 6.36 0.12 -6.48
N ALA A 118 6.86 0.66 -7.58
CA ALA A 118 8.12 0.24 -8.17
C ALA A 118 9.25 0.89 -7.36
N MET A 119 10.06 0.05 -6.72
CA MET A 119 11.17 0.50 -5.90
C MET A 119 12.32 1.02 -6.79
N PRO A 120 13.08 2.03 -6.33
CA PRO A 120 14.24 2.52 -7.06
C PRO A 120 15.33 1.45 -7.17
N PHE A 121 16.30 1.68 -8.05
CA PHE A 121 17.44 0.78 -8.18
C PHE A 121 18.22 0.71 -6.85
N LEU A 122 18.63 -0.51 -6.45
CA LEU A 122 19.23 -0.79 -5.15
C LEU A 122 20.49 0.05 -4.84
N ALA A 123 21.26 0.42 -5.87
CA ALA A 123 22.46 1.25 -5.70
C ALA A 123 22.19 2.75 -5.53
N GLN A 124 20.94 3.20 -5.64
CA GLN A 124 20.57 4.58 -5.37
C GLN A 124 20.13 4.74 -3.91
N ASN A 125 20.80 5.64 -3.19
CA ASN A 125 20.40 5.96 -1.82
C ASN A 125 18.98 6.55 -1.81
N LEU A 126 18.05 5.87 -1.12
CA LEU A 126 16.67 6.33 -0.91
C LEU A 126 16.61 7.74 -0.30
N ASP A 127 17.62 8.13 0.47
CA ASP A 127 17.71 9.44 1.11
C ASP A 127 18.02 10.58 0.14
N HIS A 128 18.73 10.29 -0.95
CA HIS A 128 19.00 11.27 -2.02
C HIS A 128 17.91 11.27 -3.10
N LEU A 129 17.03 10.27 -3.09
CA LEU A 129 15.84 10.25 -3.92
C LEU A 129 14.77 11.20 -3.34
N LYS A 130 14.88 12.49 -3.71
CA LYS A 130 13.76 13.46 -3.65
C LYS A 130 12.46 12.88 -4.25
N ASN A 131 12.62 11.88 -5.12
CA ASN A 131 11.59 11.24 -5.91
C ASN A 131 11.21 9.81 -5.47
N HIS A 132 11.40 9.40 -4.22
CA HIS A 132 10.93 8.08 -3.73
C HIS A 132 9.44 7.82 -3.99
N VAL A 133 8.65 8.91 -4.08
CA VAL A 133 7.22 8.92 -4.38
C VAL A 133 6.91 8.66 -5.86
N ARG A 134 7.88 8.89 -6.76
CA ARG A 134 7.68 8.69 -8.20
C ARG A 134 7.32 7.25 -8.53
N GLY A 135 7.82 6.27 -7.80
CA GLY A 135 7.56 4.85 -8.07
C GLY A 135 6.13 4.38 -7.79
N ARG A 136 5.29 5.22 -7.16
CA ARG A 136 3.93 4.85 -6.75
C ARG A 136 3.01 4.67 -7.96
N LEU A 137 2.15 3.67 -7.85
CA LEU A 137 1.24 3.19 -8.88
C LEU A 137 -0.14 2.95 -8.28
N PRO A 138 -1.20 3.55 -8.82
CA PRO A 138 -2.55 3.13 -8.48
C PRO A 138 -2.84 1.84 -9.25
N VAL A 139 -3.29 0.78 -8.57
CA VAL A 139 -3.71 -0.45 -9.26
C VAL A 139 -5.20 -0.38 -9.56
N TYR A 140 -6.01 -0.30 -8.52
CA TYR A 140 -7.43 0.00 -8.61
C TYR A 140 -7.93 0.60 -7.30
N ARG A 141 -9.11 1.20 -7.34
CA ARG A 141 -9.83 1.71 -6.18
C ARG A 141 -11.20 1.06 -6.09
N LEU A 142 -11.55 0.64 -4.89
CA LEU A 142 -12.82 0.05 -4.54
C LEU A 142 -13.65 1.09 -3.78
N SER A 143 -14.73 1.55 -4.43
CA SER A 143 -15.68 2.49 -3.82
C SER A 143 -17.01 1.80 -3.53
N VAL A 144 -17.60 2.13 -2.38
CA VAL A 144 -18.95 1.72 -2.05
C VAL A 144 -19.92 2.68 -2.73
N VAL A 145 -20.88 2.15 -3.49
CA VAL A 145 -21.87 2.91 -4.25
C VAL A 145 -23.26 2.43 -3.84
N PRO A 146 -24.24 3.31 -3.57
CA PRO A 146 -25.60 2.89 -3.26
C PRO A 146 -26.29 2.28 -4.49
N LEU A 147 -27.02 1.19 -4.30
CA LEU A 147 -27.76 0.47 -5.33
C LEU A 147 -29.07 1.18 -5.69
N GLN A 148 -29.74 1.76 -4.70
CA GLN A 148 -31.04 2.41 -4.86
C GLN A 148 -30.88 3.92 -5.09
N GLY A 149 -30.47 4.29 -6.31
CA GLY A 149 -30.33 5.69 -6.74
C GLY A 149 -29.25 6.46 -5.97
N GLU A 150 -28.81 7.58 -6.53
CA GLU A 150 -27.88 8.45 -5.80
C GLU A 150 -28.54 8.89 -4.49
N PRO A 151 -27.82 8.80 -3.35
CA PRO A 151 -28.35 9.31 -2.11
C PRO A 151 -28.55 10.80 -2.35
N LYS A 152 -29.74 11.33 -2.05
CA LYS A 152 -30.03 12.77 -2.18
C LYS A 152 -28.99 13.54 -1.36
N VAL A 153 -27.91 13.97 -1.99
CA VAL A 153 -26.89 14.81 -1.37
C VAL A 153 -27.63 16.08 -1.02
N ALA A 154 -27.89 16.27 0.27
CA ALA A 154 -28.43 17.52 0.76
C ALA A 154 -27.48 18.62 0.29
N THR A 155 -27.95 19.46 -0.62
CA THR A 155 -27.18 20.57 -1.20
C THR A 155 -26.48 21.33 -0.08
N PRO A 156 -25.14 21.45 -0.09
CA PRO A 156 -24.45 22.18 0.95
C PRO A 156 -24.90 23.65 0.90
N LYS A 157 -25.60 24.11 1.93
CA LYS A 157 -25.85 25.55 2.14
C LYS A 157 -24.48 26.22 2.19
N LYS A 158 -24.19 27.09 1.20
CA LYS A 158 -22.95 27.85 1.08
C LYS A 158 -22.64 28.56 2.40
N ARG A 159 -21.68 28.03 3.18
CA ARG A 159 -21.10 28.73 4.33
C ARG A 159 -19.62 28.39 4.46
N GLY A 160 -18.78 29.37 4.13
CA GLY A 160 -17.38 29.45 4.54
C GLY A 160 -16.38 28.60 3.77
N LYS A 161 -15.28 29.21 3.33
CA LYS A 161 -14.11 28.55 2.74
C LYS A 161 -13.41 27.67 3.80
N ARG A 162 -13.92 26.47 4.01
CA ARG A 162 -13.18 25.31 4.54
C ARG A 162 -13.66 24.13 3.71
N LYS A 163 -12.75 23.50 2.95
CA LYS A 163 -13.03 22.24 2.24
C LYS A 163 -13.17 21.13 3.29
N THR A 164 -14.27 21.12 4.05
CA THR A 164 -14.71 19.94 4.79
C THR A 164 -15.04 18.89 3.73
N ARG A 165 -14.17 17.88 3.59
CA ARG A 165 -14.41 16.66 2.80
C ARG A 165 -15.85 16.22 3.10
N ALA A 166 -16.65 16.07 2.04
CA ALA A 166 -18.00 15.56 2.18
C ALA A 166 -17.94 14.24 2.97
N LEU A 167 -18.63 14.21 4.11
CA LEU A 167 -18.79 13.00 4.91
C LEU A 167 -19.63 12.05 4.05
N THR A 168 -18.96 11.20 3.26
CA THR A 168 -19.60 10.23 2.36
C THR A 168 -20.48 9.32 3.20
N SER A 169 -21.80 9.32 3.01
CA SER A 169 -22.71 8.36 3.65
C SER A 169 -22.32 6.95 3.24
N GLY A 170 -21.74 6.18 4.16
CA GLY A 170 -21.42 4.77 3.97
C GLY A 170 -22.34 3.90 4.83
N PRO A 171 -22.45 2.60 4.51
CA PRO A 171 -23.24 1.68 5.33
C PRO A 171 -22.67 1.64 6.75
N THR A 172 -23.52 1.68 7.76
CA THR A 172 -23.11 1.56 9.17
C THR A 172 -23.22 0.13 9.68
N SER A 173 -24.13 -0.65 9.08
CA SER A 173 -24.39 -2.04 9.44
C SER A 173 -24.22 -2.99 8.25
N LEU A 174 -23.98 -4.27 8.54
CA LEU A 174 -23.86 -5.31 7.51
C LEU A 174 -25.17 -5.49 6.74
N GLN A 175 -26.33 -5.42 7.40
CA GLN A 175 -27.63 -5.61 6.75
C GLN A 175 -27.88 -4.50 5.72
N GLU A 176 -27.64 -3.26 6.11
CA GLU A 176 -27.70 -2.08 5.22
C GLU A 176 -26.71 -2.22 4.04
N ALA A 177 -25.47 -2.66 4.31
CA ALA A 177 -24.47 -2.86 3.28
C ALA A 177 -24.88 -3.89 2.21
N LEU A 178 -25.65 -4.91 2.59
CA LEU A 178 -26.08 -5.97 1.69
C LEU A 178 -27.31 -5.59 0.84
N THR A 179 -28.20 -4.75 1.37
CA THR A 179 -29.45 -4.38 0.69
C THR A 179 -29.30 -3.11 -0.16
N ASP A 180 -28.57 -2.13 0.36
CA ASP A 180 -28.65 -0.75 -0.15
C ASP A 180 -27.37 -0.32 -0.88
N TYR A 181 -26.29 -1.08 -0.76
CA TYR A 181 -24.97 -0.74 -1.30
C TYR A 181 -24.36 -1.86 -2.15
N GLY A 182 -23.53 -1.44 -3.10
CA GLY A 182 -22.71 -2.27 -3.96
C GLY A 182 -21.29 -1.75 -4.03
N LEU A 183 -20.44 -2.48 -4.74
CA LEU A 183 -19.02 -2.16 -4.91
C LEU A 183 -18.73 -1.80 -6.36
N ALA A 184 -18.09 -0.65 -6.57
CA ALA A 184 -17.59 -0.22 -7.87
C ALA A 184 -16.07 -0.29 -7.89
N PHE A 185 -15.53 -0.97 -8.91
CA PHE A 185 -14.11 -1.05 -9.18
C PHE A 185 -13.71 0.03 -10.18
N ASN A 186 -12.77 0.88 -9.78
CA ASN A 186 -12.18 1.90 -10.62
C ASN A 186 -10.74 1.49 -10.91
N ASP A 187 -10.50 0.90 -12.07
CA ASP A 187 -9.19 0.40 -12.47
C ASP A 187 -8.31 1.51 -13.05
N ALA A 188 -7.03 1.49 -12.71
CA ALA A 188 -6.05 2.32 -13.40
C ALA A 188 -5.57 1.61 -14.67
N PRO A 189 -5.16 2.36 -15.71
CA PRO A 189 -4.47 1.76 -16.85
C PRO A 189 -3.07 1.31 -16.43
N LEU A 190 -2.79 0.01 -16.55
CA LEU A 190 -1.55 -0.61 -16.02
C LEU A 190 -0.52 -1.01 -17.08
N GLU A 191 -0.81 -0.74 -18.35
CA GLU A 191 0.06 -1.15 -19.47
C GLU A 191 1.32 -0.27 -19.56
N LYS A 192 1.16 1.06 -19.50
CA LYS A 192 2.26 2.02 -19.60
C LYS A 192 2.14 3.13 -18.55
N TRP A 193 3.30 3.66 -18.15
CA TRP A 193 3.37 4.81 -17.24
C TRP A 193 2.72 6.08 -17.78
N SER A 194 2.70 6.26 -19.10
CA SER A 194 2.07 7.42 -19.77
C SER A 194 0.56 7.46 -19.62
N ASP A 195 -0.05 6.30 -19.40
CA ASP A 195 -1.50 6.16 -19.46
C ASP A 195 -2.14 6.54 -18.13
N ILE A 196 -1.34 6.59 -17.06
CA ILE A 196 -1.77 7.01 -15.74
C ILE A 196 -2.12 8.50 -15.78
N PRO A 197 -3.36 8.90 -15.44
CA PRO A 197 -3.76 10.30 -15.39
C PRO A 197 -2.84 11.13 -14.48
N ALA A 198 -2.48 12.34 -14.91
CA ALA A 198 -1.64 13.24 -14.12
C ALA A 198 -2.26 13.54 -12.74
N ASP A 199 -3.58 13.64 -12.67
CA ASP A 199 -4.35 13.85 -11.44
C ASP A 199 -4.13 12.71 -10.43
N GLU A 200 -4.06 11.46 -10.91
CA GLU A 200 -3.79 10.28 -10.07
C GLU A 200 -2.34 10.28 -9.57
N VAL A 201 -1.37 10.68 -10.40
CA VAL A 201 0.03 10.83 -9.99
C VAL A 201 0.17 11.92 -8.93
N GLN A 202 -0.49 13.05 -9.12
CA GLN A 202 -0.49 14.17 -8.16
C GLN A 202 -1.15 13.75 -6.84
N ARG A 203 -2.28 13.05 -6.90
CA ARG A 203 -2.96 12.46 -5.73
C ARG A 203 -2.04 11.52 -4.96
N LEU A 204 -1.37 10.58 -5.62
CA LEU A 204 -0.46 9.66 -4.94
C LEU A 204 0.76 10.38 -4.37
N THR A 205 1.11 11.55 -4.90
CA THR A 205 2.26 12.33 -4.46
C THR A 205 1.93 13.19 -3.23
N HIS A 206 0.81 13.89 -3.27
CA HIS A 206 0.38 14.82 -2.22
C HIS A 206 -0.65 14.23 -1.26
N TYR A 207 -1.05 12.98 -1.48
CA TYR A 207 -2.13 12.28 -0.76
C TYR A 207 -3.49 13.02 -0.83
N GLU A 208 -3.68 13.84 -1.85
CA GLU A 208 -4.90 14.65 -2.03
C GLU A 208 -6.00 13.82 -2.69
N GLY A 209 -7.12 13.60 -2.00
CA GLY A 209 -8.25 12.85 -2.58
C GLY A 209 -8.17 11.33 -2.43
N THR A 210 -7.23 10.84 -1.62
CA THR A 210 -7.26 9.48 -1.08
C THR A 210 -8.55 9.24 -0.29
N ASN A 211 -9.11 8.04 -0.41
CA ASN A 211 -10.22 7.60 0.42
C ASN A 211 -9.79 7.61 1.89
N ILE A 212 -10.70 8.06 2.75
CA ILE A 212 -10.55 7.90 4.19
C ILE A 212 -11.67 6.98 4.66
N SER A 213 -11.30 5.88 5.31
CA SER A 213 -12.25 5.03 6.01
C SER A 213 -12.71 5.73 7.28
N LEU A 214 -14.02 5.95 7.40
CA LEU A 214 -14.61 6.46 8.63
C LEU A 214 -14.78 5.31 9.65
N PRO A 215 -14.49 5.54 10.95
CA PRO A 215 -14.60 4.48 11.97
C PRO A 215 -16.00 3.91 12.12
N ASN A 216 -17.03 4.70 11.82
CA ASN A 216 -18.43 4.33 12.01
C ASN A 216 -19.04 3.62 10.79
N HIS A 217 -18.26 3.43 9.71
CA HIS A 217 -18.75 2.72 8.53
C HIS A 217 -18.31 1.27 8.53
N TYR A 218 -19.17 0.42 7.98
CA TYR A 218 -18.83 -0.93 7.62
C TYR A 218 -17.92 -0.92 6.38
N HIS A 219 -16.67 -1.38 6.53
CA HIS A 219 -15.66 -1.30 5.47
C HIS A 219 -15.81 -2.42 4.42
N LEU A 220 -16.94 -2.45 3.72
CA LEU A 220 -17.19 -3.44 2.65
C LEU A 220 -16.13 -3.36 1.54
N ASN A 221 -15.59 -2.17 1.28
CA ASN A 221 -14.56 -1.92 0.28
C ASN A 221 -13.12 -2.18 0.77
N SER A 222 -12.92 -2.61 2.02
CA SER A 222 -11.57 -2.85 2.54
C SER A 222 -10.83 -3.92 1.77
N ILE A 223 -9.54 -3.70 1.48
CA ILE A 223 -8.64 -4.69 0.84
C ILE A 223 -7.72 -5.26 1.91
N ASN A 224 -7.99 -6.51 2.31
CA ASN A 224 -7.39 -7.11 3.49
C ASN A 224 -6.11 -7.89 3.20
N MET A 225 -5.98 -8.41 1.97
CA MET A 225 -4.83 -9.23 1.58
C MET A 225 -4.36 -8.88 0.18
N VAL A 226 -3.05 -8.91 0.00
CA VAL A 226 -2.38 -8.70 -1.27
C VAL A 226 -1.26 -9.71 -1.39
N SER A 227 -1.09 -10.35 -2.55
CA SER A 227 -0.03 -11.33 -2.78
C SER A 227 0.43 -11.30 -4.23
N TRP A 228 1.73 -11.13 -4.44
CA TRP A 228 2.34 -11.28 -5.76
C TRP A 228 2.45 -12.73 -6.17
N SER A 229 2.36 -12.98 -7.48
CA SER A 229 2.65 -14.30 -8.01
C SER A 229 4.09 -14.73 -7.70
N PRO A 230 4.30 -15.92 -7.13
CA PRO A 230 5.63 -16.44 -6.85
C PRO A 230 6.29 -17.05 -8.11
N ASN A 231 5.59 -17.13 -9.24
CA ASN A 231 6.11 -17.74 -10.46
C ASN A 231 6.78 -16.70 -11.36
N TRP A 232 7.96 -17.02 -11.90
CA TRP A 232 8.72 -16.12 -12.79
C TRP A 232 7.91 -15.68 -14.03
N CYS A 233 7.26 -16.62 -14.71
CA CYS A 233 6.50 -16.35 -15.93
C CYS A 233 5.22 -15.50 -15.70
N SER A 234 4.82 -15.32 -14.44
CA SER A 234 3.67 -14.51 -14.05
C SER A 234 4.05 -13.46 -12.99
N SER A 235 5.30 -13.02 -12.98
CA SER A 235 5.87 -12.09 -11.99
C SER A 235 5.13 -10.76 -11.82
N ASN A 236 4.37 -10.35 -12.84
CA ASN A 236 3.59 -9.10 -12.86
C ASN A 236 2.11 -9.27 -12.44
N TRP A 237 1.71 -10.48 -12.07
CA TRP A 237 0.36 -10.74 -11.60
C TRP A 237 0.26 -10.53 -10.10
N LEU A 238 -0.75 -9.77 -9.71
CA LEU A 238 -1.05 -9.39 -8.34
C LEU A 238 -2.45 -9.90 -7.97
N LEU A 239 -2.54 -10.67 -6.90
CA LEU A 239 -3.80 -11.08 -6.30
C LEU A 239 -4.14 -10.14 -5.15
N SER A 240 -5.38 -9.67 -5.10
CA SER A 240 -5.92 -8.89 -3.98
C SER A 240 -7.23 -9.51 -3.48
N GLY A 241 -7.44 -9.50 -2.17
CA GLY A 241 -8.63 -10.03 -1.50
C GLY A 241 -9.27 -8.97 -0.62
N GLY A 242 -10.57 -8.73 -0.83
CA GLY A 242 -11.36 -7.75 -0.08
C GLY A 242 -12.13 -8.35 1.09
N GLN A 243 -12.57 -7.48 2.01
CA GLN A 243 -13.45 -7.86 3.13
C GLN A 243 -14.80 -8.43 2.66
N ALA A 244 -15.30 -7.99 1.51
CA ALA A 244 -16.52 -8.51 0.89
C ALA A 244 -16.40 -9.96 0.38
N GLY A 245 -15.24 -10.61 0.52
CA GLY A 245 -15.00 -11.96 0.01
C GLY A 245 -14.71 -12.01 -1.50
N ILE A 246 -14.54 -10.85 -2.15
CA ILE A 246 -14.17 -10.76 -3.56
C ILE A 246 -12.65 -10.81 -3.68
N ALA A 247 -12.15 -11.74 -4.49
CA ALA A 247 -10.76 -11.80 -4.90
C ALA A 247 -10.61 -11.27 -6.33
N ARG A 248 -9.58 -10.48 -6.58
CA ARG A 248 -9.30 -9.89 -7.88
C ARG A 248 -7.84 -10.15 -8.27
N VAL A 249 -7.65 -10.49 -9.53
CA VAL A 249 -6.32 -10.67 -10.12
C VAL A 249 -6.07 -9.50 -11.07
N SER A 250 -4.96 -8.79 -10.86
CA SER A 250 -4.56 -7.62 -11.66
C SER A 250 -3.21 -7.87 -12.31
N TRP A 251 -3.08 -7.54 -13.59
CA TRP A 251 -1.82 -7.63 -14.32
C TRP A 251 -1.19 -6.24 -14.46
N ILE A 252 0.07 -6.10 -14.06
CA ILE A 252 0.79 -4.82 -14.06
C ILE A 252 1.85 -4.83 -15.18
N GLY A 253 1.41 -4.52 -16.40
CA GLY A 253 2.25 -4.59 -17.61
C GLY A 253 3.46 -3.66 -17.60
N MET A 254 3.35 -2.49 -16.99
CA MET A 254 4.43 -1.48 -16.98
C MET A 254 5.71 -1.91 -16.25
N LEU A 255 5.69 -3.02 -15.50
CA LEU A 255 6.87 -3.59 -14.84
C LEU A 255 7.76 -4.42 -15.79
N LEU A 256 7.30 -4.74 -17.01
CA LEU A 256 8.06 -5.52 -18.01
C LEU A 256 9.24 -4.77 -18.66
N GLY A 257 9.49 -3.50 -18.33
CA GLY A 257 10.71 -2.79 -18.73
C GLY A 257 10.67 -2.06 -20.07
N GLU A 258 9.58 -2.14 -20.85
CA GLU A 258 9.46 -1.43 -22.13
C GLU A 258 8.90 0.00 -22.01
N SER A 259 8.21 0.31 -20.90
CA SER A 259 7.67 1.66 -20.69
C SER A 259 8.66 2.51 -19.91
N LYS A 260 9.44 3.34 -20.62
CA LYS A 260 10.17 4.44 -19.98
C LYS A 260 9.16 5.31 -19.25
N LYS A 261 9.28 5.39 -17.93
CA LYS A 261 8.59 6.41 -17.15
C LYS A 261 8.95 7.78 -17.75
N PRO A 262 8.00 8.68 -18.04
CA PRO A 262 8.33 10.01 -18.55
C PRO A 262 9.28 10.69 -17.56
N GLN A 263 10.50 10.96 -18.02
CA GLN A 263 11.41 11.87 -17.34
C GLN A 263 10.83 13.26 -17.57
N ASN A 264 10.13 13.81 -16.58
CA ASN A 264 9.92 15.25 -16.56
C ASN A 264 11.29 15.87 -16.30
N ASP A 265 11.91 16.34 -17.38
CA ASP A 265 12.98 17.33 -17.36
C ASP A 265 12.40 18.62 -16.77
N ALA A 266 12.43 18.73 -15.45
CA ALA A 266 12.21 19.98 -14.76
C ALA A 266 13.40 20.18 -13.81
N SER A 267 14.34 20.97 -14.32
CA SER A 267 15.39 21.71 -13.62
C SER A 267 14.91 22.37 -12.34
#